data_AF-A0A1H4ABI8-F1
#
_entry.id   AF-A0A1H4ABI8-F1
#
_cell.length_a   1.000
_cell.length_b   1.000
_cell.length_c   1.000
_cell.angle_alpha   90.00
_cell.angle_beta   90.00
_cell.angle_gamma   90.00
#
_symmetry.space_group_name_H-M   'P 1'
#
loop_
_entity.id
_entity.type
_entity.pdbx_description
1 polymer ?
#
loop_
_entity_poly.entity_id
_entity_poly.type
_entity_poly.pdbx_seq_one_letter_code
_entity_poly.pdbx_strand_id
1 'polypeptide(L)' 'MADDQIWDYVEDFARGNISREAFWALAKFKHPTHQIVFCTPGALETLSYVGGYEP' A
#
# COMPACT_ATOMS: atom_id res chain seq x y z
N MET A 1 3.74 -3.76 -14.41
CA MET A 1 2.96 -4.21 -13.24
C MET A 1 2.30 -2.97 -12.64
N ALA A 2 0.97 -2.97 -12.47
CA ALA A 2 0.24 -1.78 -12.02
C ALA A 2 0.34 -1.55 -10.50
N ASP A 3 0.69 -2.61 -9.76
CA ASP A 3 0.82 -2.66 -8.29
C ASP A 3 2.12 -2.00 -7.76
N ASP A 4 3.18 -1.90 -8.58
CA ASP A 4 4.46 -1.31 -8.14
C ASP A 4 4.40 0.23 -8.07
N GLN A 5 3.56 0.87 -8.89
CA GLN A 5 3.54 2.35 -9.00
C GLN A 5 3.01 3.07 -7.77
N ILE A 6 2.15 2.44 -6.95
CA ILE A 6 1.69 3.07 -5.71
C ILE A 6 2.82 3.07 -4.67
N TRP A 7 3.65 2.03 -4.69
CA TRP A 7 4.83 1.90 -3.84
C TRP A 7 5.88 2.96 -4.18
N ASP A 8 6.07 3.26 -5.46
CA ASP A 8 6.98 4.34 -5.90
C ASP A 8 6.57 5.70 -5.27
N TYR A 9 5.27 6.02 -5.24
CA TYR A 9 4.79 7.27 -4.63
C TYR A 9 4.95 7.28 -3.11
N VAL A 10 4.73 6.14 -2.44
CA VAL A 10 4.95 6.00 -0.99
C VAL A 10 6.44 6.19 -0.67
N GLU A 11 7.32 5.58 -1.45
CA GLU A 11 8.77 5.72 -1.30
C GLU A 11 9.22 7.16 -1.54
N ASP A 12 8.77 7.80 -2.62
CA ASP A 12 9.09 9.18 -2.92
C ASP A 12 8.58 10.14 -1.85
N PHE A 13 7.39 9.90 -1.29
CA PHE A 13 6.88 10.69 -0.18
C PHE A 13 7.71 10.48 1.09
N ALA A 14 8.07 9.24 1.41
CA ALA A 14 8.89 8.91 2.58
C ALA A 14 10.32 9.49 2.48
N ARG A 15 10.88 9.55 1.27
CA ARG A 15 12.17 10.19 0.97
C ARG A 15 12.09 11.72 0.91
N GLY A 16 10.89 12.29 0.90
CA GLY A 16 10.67 13.74 0.76
C GLY A 16 10.84 14.28 -0.67
N ASN A 17 10.85 13.39 -1.66
CA ASN A 17 10.94 13.74 -3.09
C ASN A 17 9.65 14.38 -3.60
N ILE A 18 8.50 14.03 -3.00
CA ILE A 18 7.20 14.62 -3.31
C ILE A 18 6.51 15.15 -2.04
N SER A 19 5.69 16.19 -2.19
CA SER A 19 4.87 16.71 -1.11
C SER A 19 3.65 15.82 -0.83
N ARG A 20 3.01 16.02 0.32
CA ARG A 20 1.77 15.31 0.68
C ARG A 20 0.65 15.58 -0.32
N GLU A 21 0.58 16.81 -0.83
CA GLU A 21 -0.41 17.23 -1.82
C GLU A 21 -0.19 16.54 -3.16
N ALA A 22 1.08 16.44 -3.60
CA ALA A 22 1.46 15.73 -4.81
C ALA A 22 1.14 14.23 -4.71
N PHE A 23 1.42 13.61 -3.56
CA PHE A 23 1.06 12.22 -3.28
C PHE A 23 -0.44 11.95 -3.47
N TRP A 24 -1.30 12.76 -2.85
CA TRP A 24 -2.75 12.57 -2.95
C TRP A 24 -3.29 12.82 -4.37
N ALA A 25 -2.70 13.78 -5.10
CA ALA A 25 -3.04 14.02 -6.49
C ALA A 25 -2.71 12.80 -7.36
N LEU A 26 -1.54 12.18 -7.17
CA LEU A 26 -1.12 10.97 -7.89
C LEU A 26 -1.95 9.73 -7.50
N ALA A 27 -2.24 9.58 -6.21
CA ALA A 27 -3.00 8.45 -5.67
C ALA A 27 -4.47 8.44 -6.11
N LYS A 28 -5.11 9.62 -6.26
CA LYS A 28 -6.53 9.75 -6.60
C LYS A 28 -6.90 9.14 -7.97
N PHE A 29 -5.98 9.11 -8.92
CA PHE A 29 -6.22 8.57 -10.27
C PHE A 29 -5.91 7.07 -10.39
N LYS A 30 -5.34 6.47 -9.34
CA LYS A 30 -5.12 5.02 -9.26
C LYS A 30 -6.31 4.39 -8.56
N HIS A 31 -6.99 3.45 -9.23
CA HIS A 31 -7.86 2.49 -8.55
C HIS A 31 -6.95 1.46 -7.87
N PRO A 32 -6.68 1.58 -6.55
CA PRO A 32 -5.79 0.64 -5.91
C PRO A 32 -6.52 -0.69 -5.87
N THR A 33 -5.91 -1.73 -6.45
CA THR A 33 -6.14 -3.10 -5.99
C THR A 33 -6.03 -3.08 -4.47
N HIS A 34 -6.93 -3.74 -3.74
CA HIS A 34 -7.02 -3.68 -2.27
C HIS A 34 -5.75 -4.20 -1.58
N GLN A 35 -4.67 -3.42 -1.61
CA GLN A 35 -3.38 -3.72 -1.02
C GLN A 35 -3.38 -3.28 0.43
N ILE A 36 -2.93 -4.17 1.31
CA ILE A 36 -2.75 -3.92 2.73
C ILE A 36 -1.30 -4.24 3.05
N VAL A 37 -0.61 -3.34 3.75
CA VAL A 37 0.76 -3.52 4.22
C VAL A 37 0.79 -3.62 5.74
N PHE A 38 1.52 -4.60 6.28
CA PHE A 38 1.74 -4.78 7.70
C PHE A 38 3.20 -4.46 8.03
N CYS A 39 3.44 -3.30 8.65
CA CYS A 39 4.80 -2.81 8.90
C CYS A 39 5.38 -3.23 10.27
N THR A 40 4.63 -3.96 11.09
CA THR A 40 5.07 -4.39 12.44
C THR A 40 4.56 -5.79 12.78
N PRO A 41 5.25 -6.52 13.68
CA PRO A 41 4.76 -7.81 14.19
C PRO A 41 3.37 -7.70 14.83
N GLY A 42 3.13 -6.67 15.64
CA GLY A 42 1.84 -6.45 16.28
C GLY A 42 0.69 -6.22 15.29
N ALA A 43 0.97 -5.71 14.09
CA ALA A 43 -0.06 -5.59 13.05
C ALA A 43 -0.46 -6.97 12.50
N LEU A 44 0.48 -7.93 12.41
CA LEU A 44 0.19 -9.31 12.01
C LEU A 44 -0.63 -10.05 13.06
N GLU A 45 -0.46 -9.73 14.35
CA GLU A 45 -1.23 -10.33 15.45
C GLU A 45 -2.73 -10.01 15.39
N THR A 46 -3.13 -8.96 14.67
CA THR A 46 -4.54 -8.61 14.44
C THR A 46 -5.23 -9.49 13.40
N LEU A 47 -4.47 -10.28 12.63
CA LEU A 47 -5.01 -11.15 11.60
C LEU A 47 -5.64 -12.39 12.21
N SER A 48 -6.87 -12.68 11.80
CA SER A 48 -7.54 -13.94 12.10
C SER A 48 -7.63 -14.77 10.83
N TYR A 49 -7.13 -16.01 10.88
CA TYR A 49 -7.27 -16.95 9.78
C TYR A 49 -8.74 -17.38 9.64
N VAL A 50 -9.32 -17.19 8.44
CA VAL A 50 -10.72 -17.53 8.14
C VAL A 50 -10.84 -18.81 7.31
N GLY A 51 -9.83 -19.12 6.50
CA GLY A 51 -9.81 -20.29 5.62
C GLY A 51 -8.84 -20.10 4.45
N GLY A 52 -8.47 -21.21 3.81
CA GLY A 52 -7.63 -21.23 2.61
C GLY A 52 -8.39 -21.89 1.47
N TYR A 53 -8.22 -21.38 0.26
CA TYR A 53 -8.71 -22.03 -0.96
C TYR A 53 -7.58 -22.86 -1.54
N GLU A 54 -7.79 -24.16 -1.70
CA GLU A 54 -6.93 -25.02 -2.52
C GLU A 54 -7.66 -25.33 -3.83
N PRO A 55 -7.02 -25.11 -4.99
CA PRO A 55 -7.63 -25.29 -6.32
C PRO A 55 -7.82 -26.75 -6.74
#